data_AF-A0A7J4JG97-F1
#
_entry.id   AF-A0A7J4JG97-F1
#
_cell.length_a   1.000
_cell.length_b   1.000
_cell.length_c   1.000
_cell.angle_alpha   90.00
_cell.angle_beta   90.00
_cell.angle_gamma   90.00
#
_symmetry.space_group_name_H-M   'P 1'
#
loop_
_entity.id
_entity.type
_entity.pdbx_description
1 polymer ?
#
loop_
_entity_poly.entity_id
_entity_poly.type
_entity_poly.pdbx_seq_one_letter_code
_entity_poly.pdbx_strand_id
1 'polypeptide(L)'
;MRYPVYPFTRPESVPADADSIHLVRPVHHAVLARIVEKTGLKEIYLAESCARRLSRKTRRFLEERGVQLVAKKKRGRVLSLSLEKIRQIIGLHQDDKTLREIQAQTGVPKSTVHYLIKYADRSKIRFQGKTVHLE
;
A
#
# COMPACT_ATOMS: atom_id res chain seq x y z
N MET A 1 -1.95 2.35 17.21
CA MET A 1 -1.73 3.03 15.90
C MET A 1 -0.39 2.57 15.35
N ARG A 2 -0.17 2.44 14.04
CA ARG A 2 1.11 1.94 13.50
C ARG A 2 1.99 3.09 13.06
N TYR A 3 3.19 3.18 13.60
CA TYR A 3 4.10 4.27 13.25
C TYR A 3 4.76 4.00 11.88
N PRO A 4 4.61 4.90 10.88
CA PRO A 4 5.22 4.71 9.58
C PRO A 4 6.73 4.99 9.65
N VAL A 5 7.53 4.04 9.17
CA VAL A 5 8.99 4.15 9.12
C VAL A 5 9.44 4.11 7.66
N TYR A 6 10.19 5.14 7.28
CA TYR A 6 10.81 5.32 5.98
C TYR A 6 12.32 5.06 6.09
N PRO A 7 13.04 4.87 4.97
CA PRO A 7 14.49 4.63 5.00
C PRO A 7 15.29 5.77 5.62
N PHE A 8 14.75 6.99 5.56
CA PHE A 8 15.34 8.21 6.13
C PHE A 8 14.78 8.55 7.52
N THR A 9 13.89 7.73 8.09
CA THR A 9 13.37 7.95 9.45
C THR A 9 14.50 7.78 10.46
N ARG A 10 14.71 8.80 11.30
CA ARG A 10 15.67 8.77 12.40
C ARG A 10 15.16 7.83 13.50
N PRO A 11 15.96 6.88 14.03
CA PRO A 11 15.53 5.98 15.13
C PRO A 11 14.99 6.73 16.35
N GLU A 12 15.51 7.93 16.60
CA GLU A 12 15.13 8.79 17.72
C GLU A 12 13.68 9.26 17.61
N SER A 13 13.18 9.44 16.39
CA SER A 13 11.82 9.90 16.11
C SER A 13 10.75 8.82 16.28
N VAL A 14 11.14 7.55 16.44
CA VAL A 14 10.19 6.46 16.71
C VAL A 14 9.85 6.46 18.20
N PRO A 15 8.57 6.53 18.60
CA PRO A 15 8.17 6.46 20.01
C PRO A 15 8.69 5.20 20.69
N ALA A 16 9.16 5.30 21.94
CA ALA A 16 9.76 4.18 22.67
C ALA A 16 8.71 3.11 23.06
N ASP A 17 7.47 3.54 23.24
CA ASP A 17 6.27 2.75 23.54
C ASP A 17 5.62 2.14 22.29
N ALA A 18 6.25 2.24 21.11
CA ALA A 18 5.70 1.70 19.88
C ALA A 18 5.72 0.16 19.88
N ASP A 19 4.55 -0.46 20.09
CA ASP A 19 4.37 -1.91 20.00
C ASP A 19 4.47 -2.46 18.56
N SER A 20 4.20 -1.61 17.55
CA SER A 20 4.24 -1.99 16.14
C SER A 20 4.60 -0.84 15.19
N ILE A 21 5.37 -1.16 14.15
CA ILE A 21 5.75 -0.21 13.08
C ILE A 21 5.27 -0.67 11.70
N HIS A 22 5.17 0.27 10.76
CA HIS A 22 4.91 0.00 9.36
C HIS A 22 6.08 0.45 8.47
N LEU A 23 6.77 -0.50 7.83
CA LEU A 23 7.81 -0.17 6.85
C LEU A 23 7.16 0.17 5.50
N VAL A 24 7.31 1.42 5.08
CA VAL A 24 6.83 1.89 3.77
C VAL A 24 7.77 1.46 2.63
N ARG A 25 9.06 1.32 2.97
CA ARG A 25 10.14 0.83 2.10
C ARG A 25 11.11 -0.02 2.92
N PRO A 26 11.96 -0.84 2.28
CA PRO A 26 13.02 -1.55 2.99
C PRO A 26 13.96 -0.55 3.67
N VAL A 27 14.16 -0.73 4.96
CA VAL A 27 15.04 0.11 5.79
C VAL A 27 16.36 -0.63 6.02
N HIS A 28 17.46 0.10 6.11
CA HIS A 28 18.78 -0.48 6.35
C HIS A 28 18.83 -1.18 7.73
N HIS A 29 19.58 -2.29 7.81
CA HIS A 29 19.66 -3.10 9.03
C HIS A 29 20.07 -2.28 10.27
N ALA A 30 21.04 -1.38 10.14
CA ALA A 30 21.52 -0.56 11.26
C ALA A 30 20.42 0.32 11.89
N VAL A 31 19.52 0.87 11.06
CA VAL A 31 18.41 1.71 11.53
C VAL A 31 17.36 0.83 12.20
N LEU A 32 17.01 -0.30 11.57
CA LEU A 32 16.06 -1.26 12.14
C LEU A 32 16.54 -1.85 13.47
N ALA A 33 17.83 -2.16 13.59
CA ALA A 33 18.42 -2.67 14.83
C ALA A 33 18.27 -1.65 15.97
N ARG A 34 18.64 -0.39 15.73
CA ARG A 34 18.48 0.70 16.72
C ARG A 34 17.03 0.90 17.12
N ILE A 35 16.10 0.80 16.17
CA ILE A 35 14.67 0.91 16.47
C ILE A 35 14.24 -0.26 17.36
N VAL A 36 14.55 -1.51 16.99
CA VAL A 36 14.17 -2.72 17.74
C VAL A 36 14.86 -2.82 19.11
N GLU A 37 16.03 -2.20 19.30
CA GLU A 37 16.68 -2.15 20.60
C GLU A 37 16.10 -1.07 21.50
N LYS A 38 15.71 0.06 20.90
CA LYS A 38 15.03 1.15 21.61
C LYS A 38 13.60 0.79 21.99
N THR A 39 12.93 0.01 21.14
CA THR A 39 11.50 -0.29 21.24
C THR A 39 11.31 -1.78 21.49
N GLY A 40 10.44 -2.16 22.43
CA GLY A 40 10.06 -3.56 22.66
C GLY A 40 9.16 -4.12 21.56
N LEU A 41 9.49 -3.87 20.29
CA LEU A 41 8.66 -4.14 19.13
C LEU A 41 8.29 -5.61 19.03
N LYS A 42 6.99 -5.88 18.90
CA LYS A 42 6.47 -7.25 18.69
C LYS A 42 6.24 -7.53 17.21
N GLU A 43 5.80 -6.51 16.46
CA GLU A 43 5.35 -6.69 15.08
C GLU A 43 5.85 -5.58 14.13
N ILE A 44 6.28 -5.99 12.94
CA ILE A 44 6.62 -5.10 11.84
C ILE A 44 5.74 -5.42 10.65
N TYR A 45 4.97 -4.43 10.21
CA TYR A 45 4.09 -4.54 9.06
C TYR A 45 4.73 -4.00 7.80
N LEU A 46 4.66 -4.72 6.70
CA LEU A 46 5.23 -4.27 5.44
C LEU A 46 4.51 -4.85 4.23
N ALA A 47 4.69 -4.24 3.06
CA ALA A 47 4.21 -4.83 1.81
C ALA A 47 5.01 -6.09 1.47
N GLU A 48 4.37 -7.08 0.81
CA GLU A 48 5.05 -8.31 0.35
C GLU A 48 6.29 -8.01 -0.52
N SER A 49 6.21 -6.98 -1.37
CA SER A 49 7.35 -6.54 -2.19
C SER A 49 8.50 -5.94 -1.35
N CYS A 50 8.18 -5.33 -0.21
CA CYS A 50 9.15 -4.83 0.75
C CYS A 50 9.78 -6.00 1.51
N ALA A 51 8.98 -7.00 1.89
CA ALA A 51 9.47 -8.18 2.62
C ALA A 51 10.50 -8.94 1.81
N ARG A 52 10.23 -9.15 0.52
CA ARG A 52 11.18 -9.80 -0.41
C ARG A 52 12.50 -9.05 -0.58
N ARG A 53 12.50 -7.72 -0.42
CA ARG A 53 13.67 -6.85 -0.55
C ARG A 53 14.45 -6.66 0.76
N LEU A 54 13.93 -7.14 1.89
CA LEU A 54 14.70 -7.16 3.13
C LEU A 54 15.87 -8.12 3.01
N SER A 55 17.04 -7.66 3.44
CA SER A 55 18.26 -8.47 3.46
C SER A 55 18.08 -9.70 4.36
N ARG A 56 18.79 -10.78 4.04
CA ARG A 56 18.79 -12.01 4.85
C ARG A 56 19.26 -11.74 6.28
N LYS A 57 20.27 -10.88 6.45
CA LYS A 57 20.78 -10.42 7.74
C LYS A 57 19.67 -9.78 8.59
N THR A 58 18.89 -8.88 7.99
CA THR A 58 17.80 -8.20 8.69
C THR A 58 16.69 -9.15 9.12
N ARG A 59 16.30 -10.10 8.25
CA ARG A 59 15.24 -11.07 8.61
C ARG A 59 15.65 -11.96 9.77
N ARG A 60 16.87 -12.48 9.72
CA ARG A 60 17.43 -13.32 10.79
C ARG A 60 17.52 -12.58 12.11
N PHE A 61 17.99 -11.33 12.10
CA PHE A 61 18.02 -10.47 13.29
C PHE A 61 16.62 -10.27 13.91
N LEU A 62 15.60 -10.04 13.07
CA LEU A 62 14.22 -9.84 13.56
C LEU A 62 13.64 -11.14 14.15
N GLU A 63 13.93 -12.28 13.52
CA GLU A 63 13.52 -13.60 13.99
C GLU A 63 14.17 -13.97 15.33
N GLU A 64 15.48 -13.74 15.48
CA GLU A 64 16.24 -13.97 16.72
C GLU A 64 15.73 -13.10 17.88
N ARG A 65 15.17 -11.92 17.59
CA ARG A 65 14.57 -11.01 18.58
C ARG A 65 13.06 -11.24 18.77
N GLY A 66 12.48 -12.27 18.16
CA GLY A 66 11.06 -12.60 18.30
C GLY A 66 10.10 -11.60 17.63
N VAL A 67 10.60 -10.77 16.71
CA VAL A 67 9.79 -9.75 16.03
C VAL A 67 9.11 -10.36 14.81
N GLN A 68 7.77 -10.37 14.82
CA GLN A 68 6.99 -10.95 13.73
C GLN A 68 6.90 -10.00 12.52
N LEU A 69 7.26 -10.52 11.34
CA LEU A 69 7.11 -9.81 10.07
C LEU A 69 5.74 -10.11 9.44
N VAL A 70 4.83 -9.13 9.46
CA VAL A 70 3.51 -9.27 8.86
C VAL A 70 3.48 -8.64 7.47
N ALA A 71 3.66 -9.48 6.45
CA ALA A 71 3.60 -9.07 5.05
C ALA A 71 2.13 -8.95 4.57
N LYS A 72 1.70 -7.72 4.25
CA LYS A 72 0.37 -7.47 3.67
C LYS A 72 0.43 -7.44 2.14
N LYS A 73 -0.42 -8.23 1.51
CA LYS A 73 -0.68 -8.22 0.07
C LYS A 73 -1.82 -7.26 -0.27
N LYS A 74 -1.63 -5.96 -0.02
CA LYS A 74 -2.53 -4.93 -0.57
C LYS A 74 -1.97 -4.48 -1.92
N ARG A 75 -2.68 -4.83 -3.00
CA ARG A 75 -2.38 -4.40 -4.38
C ARG A 75 -3.27 -3.22 -4.74
N GLY A 76 -2.74 -2.22 -5.43
CA GLY A 76 -3.49 -1.09 -5.98
C GLY A 76 -2.79 0.25 -5.79
N ARG A 77 -2.96 1.17 -6.75
CA ARG A 77 -2.61 2.59 -6.57
C ARG A 77 -3.70 3.23 -5.71
N VAL A 78 -3.32 4.05 -4.74
CA VAL A 78 -4.30 4.91 -4.05
C VAL A 78 -4.87 5.85 -5.09
N LEU A 79 -6.17 5.73 -5.37
CA LEU A 79 -6.88 6.63 -6.25
C LEU A 79 -7.26 7.85 -5.42
N SER A 80 -6.74 9.03 -5.79
CA SER A 80 -7.14 10.30 -5.19
C SER A 80 -8.50 10.80 -5.72
N LEU A 81 -9.22 9.97 -6.47
CA LEU A 81 -10.51 10.30 -7.07
C LEU A 81 -11.64 9.92 -6.11
N SER A 82 -12.69 10.76 -6.07
CA SER A 82 -13.92 10.42 -5.36
C SER A 82 -14.62 9.22 -6.01
N LEU A 83 -15.40 8.48 -5.23
CA LEU A 83 -16.20 7.36 -5.73
C LEU A 83 -17.19 7.79 -6.82
N GLU A 84 -17.78 8.97 -6.69
CA GLU A 84 -18.68 9.56 -7.69
C GLU A 84 -17.97 9.74 -9.03
N LYS A 85 -16.75 10.26 -9.01
CA LYS A 85 -15.97 10.50 -10.22
C LYS A 85 -15.53 9.21 -10.90
N ILE A 86 -15.26 8.16 -10.11
CA ILE A 86 -14.99 6.82 -10.63
C ILE A 86 -16.25 6.23 -11.29
N ARG A 87 -17.42 6.34 -10.64
CA ARG A 87 -18.70 5.87 -11.21
C ARG A 87 -19.04 6.59 -12.51
N GLN A 88 -18.84 7.90 -12.56
CA GLN A 88 -19.04 8.71 -13.76
C GLN A 88 -18.18 8.21 -14.93
N ILE A 89 -16.90 7.92 -14.68
CA ILE A 89 -15.98 7.39 -15.71
C ILE A 89 -16.43 6.03 -16.23
N ILE A 90 -16.88 5.14 -15.33
CA ILE A 90 -17.36 3.81 -15.71
C ILE A 90 -18.64 3.90 -16.53
N GLY A 91 -19.61 4.73 -16.10
CA GLY A 91 -20.86 4.94 -16.84
C GLY A 91 -20.62 5.50 -18.24
N LEU A 92 -19.76 6.53 -18.37
CA LEU A 92 -19.41 7.06 -19.70
C LEU A 92 -18.73 6.02 -20.60
N HIS A 93 -17.97 5.09 -20.03
CA HIS A 93 -17.39 4.00 -20.81
C HIS A 93 -18.45 2.98 -21.27
N GLN A 94 -19.43 2.68 -20.42
CA GLN A 94 -20.58 1.83 -20.78
C GLN A 94 -21.45 2.48 -21.87
N ASP A 95 -21.49 3.82 -21.93
CA ASP A 95 -22.12 4.60 -23.01
C ASP A 95 -21.24 4.70 -24.29
N ASP A 96 -20.29 3.78 -24.47
CA ASP A 96 -19.36 3.70 -25.60
C ASP A 96 -18.51 4.96 -25.85
N LYS A 97 -18.33 5.83 -24.85
CA LYS A 97 -17.43 6.99 -24.98
C LYS A 97 -15.98 6.54 -25.06
N THR A 98 -15.23 7.17 -25.97
CA THR A 98 -13.80 6.96 -26.08
C THR A 98 -13.05 7.55 -24.89
N LEU A 99 -11.87 7.01 -24.59
CA LEU A 99 -11.02 7.52 -23.49
C LEU A 99 -10.71 9.02 -23.59
N ARG A 100 -10.68 9.58 -24.80
CA ARG A 100 -10.43 11.01 -25.04
C ARG A 100 -11.66 11.85 -24.69
N GLU A 101 -12.85 11.38 -25.02
CA GLU A 101 -14.11 12.05 -24.66
C GLU A 101 -14.33 12.01 -23.14
N ILE A 102 -14.07 10.87 -22.51
CA ILE A 102 -14.16 10.74 -21.04
C ILE A 102 -13.18 11.69 -20.36
N GLN A 103 -11.93 11.81 -20.86
CA GLN A 103 -10.98 12.79 -20.37
C GLN A 103 -11.54 14.22 -20.52
N ALA A 104 -12.08 14.57 -21.69
CA ALA A 104 -12.59 15.91 -21.95
C ALA A 104 -13.75 16.28 -21.01
N GLN A 105 -14.63 15.33 -20.69
CA GLN A 105 -15.79 15.54 -19.83
C GLN A 105 -15.46 15.52 -18.33
N THR A 106 -14.56 14.65 -17.89
CA THR A 106 -14.29 14.44 -16.45
C THR A 106 -13.06 15.21 -15.95
N GLY A 107 -12.22 15.70 -16.88
CA GLY A 107 -10.92 16.30 -16.59
C GLY A 107 -9.89 15.29 -16.06
N VAL A 108 -10.20 13.99 -16.07
CA VAL A 108 -9.28 12.95 -15.57
C VAL A 108 -8.31 12.55 -16.68
N PRO A 109 -6.99 12.47 -16.41
CA PRO A 109 -6.02 12.09 -17.42
C PRO A 109 -6.34 10.75 -18.08
N LYS A 110 -6.21 10.66 -19.40
CA LYS A 110 -6.46 9.43 -20.18
C LYS A 110 -5.81 8.18 -19.57
N SER A 111 -4.60 8.30 -19.03
CA SER A 111 -3.89 7.18 -18.40
C SER A 111 -4.60 6.66 -17.14
N THR A 112 -5.23 7.56 -16.38
CA THR A 112 -6.02 7.21 -15.19
C THR A 112 -7.39 6.67 -15.60
N VAL A 113 -8.04 7.25 -16.63
CA VAL A 113 -9.27 6.69 -17.22
C VAL A 113 -9.05 5.25 -17.71
N HIS A 114 -8.00 5.02 -18.51
CA HIS A 114 -7.62 3.69 -18.97
C HIS A 114 -7.32 2.72 -17.81
N TYR A 115 -6.63 3.20 -16.77
CA TYR A 115 -6.39 2.41 -15.56
C TYR A 115 -7.70 2.04 -14.86
N LEU A 116 -8.65 2.97 -14.74
CA LEU A 116 -9.94 2.70 -14.10
C LEU A 116 -10.75 1.67 -14.89
N ILE A 117 -10.89 1.85 -16.20
CA ILE A 117 -11.61 0.93 -17.09
C ILE A 117 -11.00 -0.47 -17.04
N LYS A 118 -9.69 -0.59 -17.23
CA LYS A 118 -8.97 -1.87 -17.16
C LYS A 118 -9.14 -2.62 -15.83
N TYR A 119 -9.41 -1.90 -14.74
CA TYR A 119 -9.64 -2.48 -13.42
C TYR A 119 -11.13 -2.61 -13.07
N ALA A 120 -12.03 -1.90 -13.76
CA ALA A 120 -13.47 -2.08 -13.72
C ALA A 120 -13.89 -3.32 -14.53
N ASP A 121 -13.28 -3.55 -15.70
CA ASP A 121 -13.44 -4.78 -16.52
C ASP A 121 -12.98 -6.05 -15.78
N ARG A 122 -12.22 -5.88 -14.69
CA ARG A 122 -12.08 -6.96 -13.71
C ARG A 122 -13.39 -7.02 -12.94
N SER A 123 -14.30 -7.84 -13.43
CA SER A 123 -15.64 -8.19 -12.91
C SER A 123 -15.72 -8.57 -11.42
N LYS A 124 -14.62 -8.48 -10.67
CA LYS A 124 -14.50 -8.79 -9.24
C LYS A 124 -13.46 -7.87 -8.60
N ILE A 125 -13.89 -6.98 -7.70
CA ILE A 125 -12.99 -6.24 -6.80
C ILE A 125 -13.04 -6.83 -5.40
N ARG A 126 -11.91 -6.88 -4.69
CA ARG A 126 -11.87 -7.31 -3.28
C ARG A 126 -11.93 -6.09 -2.37
N PHE A 127 -13.12 -5.74 -1.91
CA PHE A 127 -13.36 -4.63 -0.98
C PHE A 127 -13.61 -5.17 0.43
N GLN A 128 -12.80 -4.74 1.40
CA GLN A 128 -12.91 -5.17 2.81
C GLN A 128 -12.99 -6.70 3.02
N GLY A 129 -12.23 -7.46 2.23
CA GLY A 129 -12.19 -8.93 2.32
C GLY A 129 -13.29 -9.65 1.55
N LYS A 130 -14.33 -8.95 1.09
CA LYS A 130 -15.42 -9.49 0.26
C LYS A 130 -15.15 -9.28 -1.23
N THR A 131 -15.54 -10.25 -2.04
CA THR A 131 -15.53 -10.13 -3.50
C THR A 131 -16.81 -9.43 -3.91
N VAL A 132 -16.70 -8.23 -4.46
CA VAL A 132 -17.82 -7.46 -4.99
C VAL A 132 -17.75 -7.53 -6.50
N HIS A 133 -18.84 -8.02 -7.10
CA HIS A 133 -19.07 -7.97 -8.53
C HIS A 133 -19.60 -6.57 -8.86
N LEU A 134 -18.94 -5.88 -9.79
CA LEU A 134 -19.43 -4.62 -10.32
C LEU A 134 -20.27 -5.00 -11.55
N GLU A 135 -21.58 -5.17 -11.34
CA GLU A 135 -22.57 -5.21 -12.44
C GLU A 135 -22.76 -3.80 -13.00
#